data_AF-A0A955JDJ8-F1
#
_entry.id   AF-A0A955JDJ8-F1
#
_cell.length_a   1.000
_cell.length_b   1.000
_cell.length_c   1.000
_cell.angle_alpha   90.00
_cell.angle_beta   90.00
_cell.angle_gamma   90.00
#
_symmetry.space_group_name_H-M   'P 1'
#
loop_
_entity.id
_entity.type
_entity.pdbx_description
1 polymer ?
#
loop_
_entity_poly.entity_id
_entity_poly.type
_entity_poly.pdbx_seq_one_letter_code
_entity_poly.pdbx_strand_id
1 'polypeptide(L)'
;MADTTSIIAQAKRVWTNLSGGQKAGVIAITVAVFAGVLFATTMAGDPDYRQLVSGVSGSELETIVARLENDGILDYRIVGDGTLFVESSRLESARRSLAQGGLLNKSNDANEDGGLFGGGALNSRDLAIREARKAEKRLEAILTDTFEFIETAKVSITPGVKSYARSNRRPAKAAVVLKARGGMSRYQIDSVAHTVASAVEDLSADQVAISDTRGIVLRSPDMTAPGDPRAPNLEYQAQLEAQKTMQAQDLMDRSFGPNRVSVKVSVELNWTRQEVKKTEFDPDSSVTVDRMKTEHSKQTPTRVPGGRPSTAAVNNGANSDAGTGNANDKSTTVKETKNFNTVESQVVELGGKIKRMTVSAVVDESLATQVDDIKRVIANAVGLDEPGRGDSIELLSAKMDVPEVADLDSEKDSAESMAKMMQWAEFGLYGLLGLGFLFFSIRTVKKAQANLREVLETSLEPPKEVETPRELTIEEQIIESTKKDSELAGRSLRRWLYEGATEA
;
A
#
# COMPACT_ATOMS: atom_id res chain seq x y z
N MET A 1 -78.61 -10.56 -30.09
CA MET A 1 -78.65 -11.04 -28.69
C MET A 1 -79.50 -12.31 -28.60
N ALA A 2 -79.06 -13.44 -29.17
CA ALA A 2 -79.89 -14.65 -29.27
C ALA A 2 -79.25 -15.93 -28.71
N ASP A 3 -78.00 -15.93 -28.25
CA ASP A 3 -77.29 -17.19 -27.93
C ASP A 3 -76.79 -17.35 -26.48
N THR A 4 -76.99 -16.39 -25.59
CA THR A 4 -76.56 -16.57 -24.18
C THR A 4 -77.45 -17.55 -23.42
N THR A 5 -78.75 -17.57 -23.72
CA THR A 5 -79.70 -18.50 -23.09
C THR A 5 -79.49 -19.94 -23.56
N SER A 6 -79.03 -20.15 -24.80
CA SER A 6 -78.77 -21.49 -25.36
C SER A 6 -77.52 -22.12 -24.77
N ILE A 7 -76.46 -21.33 -24.53
CA ILE A 7 -75.21 -21.78 -23.89
C ILE A 7 -75.46 -22.19 -22.43
N ILE A 8 -76.23 -21.41 -21.67
CA ILE A 8 -76.56 -21.73 -20.28
C ILE A 8 -77.44 -22.99 -20.21
N ALA A 9 -78.38 -23.15 -21.14
CA ALA A 9 -79.23 -24.34 -21.21
C ALA A 9 -78.46 -25.60 -21.63
N GLN A 10 -77.46 -25.48 -22.52
CA GLN A 10 -76.57 -26.57 -22.91
C GLN A 10 -75.64 -26.97 -21.76
N ALA A 11 -75.05 -26.00 -21.06
CA ALA A 11 -74.22 -26.25 -19.88
C ALA A 11 -75.00 -26.97 -18.77
N LYS A 12 -76.27 -26.59 -18.54
CA LYS A 12 -77.13 -27.25 -17.54
C LYS A 12 -77.47 -28.69 -17.92
N ARG A 13 -77.68 -28.98 -19.21
CA ARG A 13 -77.98 -30.33 -19.72
C ARG A 13 -76.78 -31.27 -19.64
N VAL A 14 -75.59 -30.75 -19.95
CA VAL A 14 -74.33 -31.48 -19.77
C VAL A 14 -74.15 -31.75 -18.26
N TRP A 15 -74.30 -30.76 -17.40
CA TRP A 15 -74.16 -30.91 -15.95
C TRP A 15 -75.10 -31.93 -15.30
N THR A 16 -76.32 -32.11 -15.81
CA THR A 16 -77.26 -33.11 -15.27
C THR A 16 -76.96 -34.53 -15.72
N ASN A 17 -76.34 -34.71 -16.90
CA ASN A 17 -76.01 -36.02 -17.47
C ASN A 17 -74.65 -36.58 -17.05
N LEU A 18 -73.80 -35.79 -16.37
CA LEU A 18 -72.53 -36.27 -15.84
C LEU A 18 -72.74 -37.12 -14.59
N SER A 19 -72.06 -38.27 -14.49
CA SER A 19 -72.05 -39.09 -13.27
C SER A 19 -71.37 -38.34 -12.11
N GLY A 20 -71.63 -38.72 -10.86
CA GLY A 20 -71.09 -38.02 -9.68
C GLY A 20 -69.57 -37.82 -9.72
N GLY A 21 -68.82 -38.79 -10.26
CA GLY A 21 -67.37 -38.69 -10.45
C GLY A 21 -66.96 -37.73 -11.58
N GLN A 22 -67.75 -37.63 -12.66
CA GLN A 22 -67.47 -36.69 -13.76
C GLN A 22 -67.75 -35.23 -13.34
N LYS A 23 -68.76 -34.98 -12.51
CA LYS A 23 -69.01 -33.63 -11.95
C LYS A 23 -67.85 -33.16 -11.08
N ALA A 24 -67.30 -34.04 -10.26
CA ALA A 24 -66.11 -33.75 -9.47
C ALA A 24 -64.89 -33.42 -10.36
N GLY A 25 -64.72 -34.15 -11.48
CA GLY A 25 -63.66 -33.88 -12.45
C GLY A 25 -63.77 -32.50 -13.11
N VAL A 26 -64.98 -32.08 -13.51
CA VAL A 26 -65.18 -30.74 -14.11
C VAL A 26 -64.90 -29.63 -13.10
N ILE A 27 -65.36 -29.77 -11.85
CA ILE A 27 -65.07 -28.80 -10.78
C ILE A 27 -63.56 -28.70 -10.54
N ALA A 28 -62.88 -29.84 -10.46
CA ALA A 28 -61.43 -29.88 -10.25
C ALA A 28 -60.67 -29.19 -11.38
N ILE A 29 -61.07 -29.40 -12.65
CA ILE A 29 -60.45 -28.73 -13.80
C ILE A 29 -60.71 -27.22 -13.77
N THR A 30 -61.94 -26.79 -13.47
CA THR A 30 -62.25 -25.35 -13.37
C THR A 30 -61.45 -24.67 -12.27
N VAL A 31 -61.33 -25.30 -11.09
CA VAL A 31 -60.51 -24.79 -9.98
C VAL A 31 -59.03 -24.76 -10.37
N ALA A 32 -58.52 -25.79 -11.05
CA ALA A 32 -57.13 -25.84 -11.50
C ALA A 32 -56.80 -24.75 -12.54
N VAL A 33 -57.71 -24.46 -13.47
CA VAL A 33 -57.55 -23.38 -14.44
C VAL A 33 -57.56 -22.02 -13.72
N PHE A 34 -58.47 -21.82 -12.77
CA PHE A 34 -58.54 -20.56 -12.01
C PHE A 34 -57.29 -20.35 -11.15
N ALA A 35 -56.81 -21.41 -10.49
CA ALA A 35 -55.57 -21.39 -9.72
C ALA A 35 -54.36 -21.14 -10.64
N GLY A 36 -54.32 -21.74 -11.84
CA GLY A 36 -53.27 -21.52 -12.83
C GLY A 36 -53.22 -20.07 -13.33
N VAL A 37 -54.37 -19.44 -13.57
CA VAL A 37 -54.44 -18.02 -13.97
C VAL A 37 -53.99 -17.11 -12.83
N LEU A 38 -54.44 -17.37 -11.59
CA LEU A 38 -53.97 -16.63 -10.41
C LEU A 38 -52.45 -16.76 -10.22
N PHE A 39 -51.92 -17.98 -10.33
CA PHE A 39 -50.49 -18.25 -10.24
C PHE A 39 -49.68 -17.57 -11.35
N ALA A 40 -50.19 -17.59 -12.59
CA ALA A 40 -49.57 -16.89 -13.71
C ALA A 40 -49.56 -15.36 -13.50
N THR A 41 -50.62 -14.78 -12.93
CA THR A 41 -50.65 -13.33 -12.63
C THR A 41 -49.70 -12.93 -11.51
N THR A 42 -49.48 -13.78 -10.52
CA THR A 42 -48.50 -13.51 -9.45
C THR A 42 -47.05 -13.66 -9.92
N MET A 43 -46.82 -14.36 -11.04
CA MET A 43 -45.48 -14.64 -11.56
C MET A 43 -45.09 -13.75 -12.74
N ALA A 44 -46.03 -12.97 -13.30
CA ALA A 44 -45.83 -12.15 -14.50
C ALA A 44 -45.36 -10.71 -14.25
N GLY A 45 -44.83 -10.40 -13.07
CA GLY A 45 -44.44 -9.01 -12.75
C GLY A 45 -43.39 -8.91 -11.67
N ASP A 46 -42.15 -9.33 -11.95
CA ASP A 46 -41.00 -8.78 -11.24
C ASP A 46 -40.57 -7.49 -11.97
N PRO A 47 -40.77 -6.29 -11.39
CA PRO A 47 -40.24 -5.06 -11.96
C PRO A 47 -38.71 -5.12 -12.01
N ASP A 48 -38.12 -4.80 -13.17
CA ASP A 48 -36.67 -4.74 -13.37
C ASP A 48 -36.11 -3.56 -12.55
N TYR A 49 -35.54 -3.84 -11.38
CA TYR A 49 -34.93 -2.85 -10.49
C TYR A 49 -33.50 -2.55 -10.91
N ARG A 50 -33.18 -1.27 -11.11
CA ARG A 50 -31.83 -0.80 -11.43
C ARG A 50 -31.27 0.08 -10.33
N GLN A 51 -29.96 0.01 -10.15
CA GLN A 51 -29.24 0.78 -9.14
C GLN A 51 -29.31 2.28 -9.46
N LEU A 52 -29.76 3.06 -8.48
CA LEU A 52 -29.81 4.53 -8.56
C LEU A 52 -28.56 5.16 -7.94
N VAL A 53 -28.21 4.78 -6.70
CA VAL A 53 -27.04 5.29 -5.95
C VAL A 53 -26.42 4.17 -5.11
N SER A 54 -25.11 4.18 -4.91
CA SER A 54 -24.36 3.22 -4.07
C SER A 54 -23.43 3.90 -3.07
N GLY A 55 -23.25 3.27 -1.91
CA GLY A 55 -22.26 3.69 -0.90
C GLY A 55 -22.60 5.04 -0.26
N VAL A 56 -23.88 5.29 -0.02
CA VAL A 56 -24.37 6.52 0.60
C VAL A 56 -24.37 6.39 2.11
N SER A 57 -23.94 7.43 2.83
CA SER A 57 -24.00 7.46 4.30
C SER A 57 -25.46 7.44 4.80
N GLY A 58 -25.72 6.88 5.99
CA GLY A 58 -27.09 6.72 6.50
C GLY A 58 -27.91 8.02 6.55
N SER A 59 -27.29 9.15 6.91
CA SER A 59 -27.94 10.47 6.92
C SER A 59 -28.26 11.02 5.52
N GLU A 60 -27.42 10.73 4.54
CA GLU A 60 -27.66 11.12 3.15
C GLU A 60 -28.74 10.23 2.51
N LEU A 61 -28.80 8.95 2.89
CA LEU A 61 -29.83 8.01 2.46
C LEU A 61 -31.23 8.51 2.87
N GLU A 62 -31.41 8.96 4.11
CA GLU A 62 -32.68 9.52 4.60
C GLU A 62 -33.12 10.75 3.79
N THR A 63 -32.15 11.61 3.43
CA THR A 63 -32.42 12.82 2.62
C THR A 63 -32.81 12.46 1.18
N ILE A 64 -32.16 11.45 0.60
CA ILE A 64 -32.46 10.94 -0.75
C ILE A 64 -33.84 10.27 -0.78
N VAL A 65 -34.16 9.46 0.23
CA VAL A 65 -35.46 8.78 0.36
C VAL A 65 -36.59 9.80 0.51
N ALA A 66 -36.46 10.76 1.43
CA ALA A 66 -37.46 11.80 1.64
C ALA A 66 -37.74 12.62 0.37
N ARG A 67 -36.71 12.82 -0.48
CA ARG A 67 -36.87 13.50 -1.75
C ARG A 67 -37.58 12.65 -2.80
N LEU A 68 -37.24 11.37 -2.90
CA LEU A 68 -37.89 10.43 -3.83
C LEU A 68 -39.37 10.23 -3.48
N GLU A 69 -39.71 10.19 -2.19
CA GLU A 69 -41.10 10.14 -1.72
C GLU A 69 -41.88 11.41 -2.08
N ASN A 70 -41.27 12.60 -1.91
CA ASN A 70 -41.88 13.89 -2.29
C ASN A 70 -42.20 13.96 -3.79
N ASP A 71 -41.31 13.41 -4.62
CA ASP A 71 -41.47 13.34 -6.07
C ASP A 71 -42.34 12.14 -6.53
N GLY A 72 -42.97 11.42 -5.60
CA GLY A 72 -43.96 10.36 -5.87
C GLY A 72 -43.37 9.02 -6.32
N ILE A 73 -42.09 8.75 -6.04
CA ILE A 73 -41.38 7.51 -6.38
C ILE A 73 -41.31 6.64 -5.12
N LEU A 74 -42.33 5.80 -4.91
CA LEU A 74 -42.51 5.00 -3.69
C LEU A 74 -41.93 3.58 -3.79
N ASP A 75 -41.67 3.09 -5.01
CA ASP A 75 -41.16 1.73 -5.26
C ASP A 75 -39.63 1.72 -5.34
N TYR A 76 -38.97 1.78 -4.18
CA TYR A 76 -37.52 1.68 -4.03
C TYR A 76 -37.12 0.55 -3.08
N ARG A 77 -35.96 -0.07 -3.34
CA ARG A 77 -35.38 -1.11 -2.48
C ARG A 77 -34.00 -0.67 -2.00
N ILE A 78 -33.80 -0.70 -0.69
CA ILE A 78 -32.50 -0.48 -0.06
C ILE A 78 -31.85 -1.84 0.16
N VAL A 79 -30.63 -2.03 -0.34
CA VAL A 79 -29.86 -3.28 -0.16
C VAL A 79 -28.49 -2.94 0.43
N GLY A 80 -28.14 -3.58 1.53
CA GLY A 80 -26.82 -3.49 2.17
C GLY A 80 -26.42 -2.06 2.57
N ASP A 81 -25.20 -1.70 2.19
CA ASP A 81 -24.37 -0.58 2.70
C ASP A 81 -24.80 0.81 2.20
N GLY A 82 -26.12 1.04 2.07
CA GLY A 82 -26.66 2.30 1.55
C GLY A 82 -26.75 2.35 0.02
N THR A 83 -27.04 1.21 -0.63
CA THR A 83 -27.32 1.14 -2.07
C THR A 83 -28.83 1.14 -2.32
N LEU A 84 -29.29 2.08 -3.14
CA LEU A 84 -30.69 2.29 -3.47
C LEU A 84 -30.99 1.82 -4.89
N PHE A 85 -31.99 0.96 -5.03
CA PHE A 85 -32.53 0.48 -6.30
C PHE A 85 -33.91 1.06 -6.55
N VAL A 86 -34.19 1.42 -7.80
CA VAL A 86 -35.49 1.96 -8.26
C VAL A 86 -35.91 1.21 -9.51
N GLU A 87 -37.21 1.09 -9.75
CA GLU A 87 -37.75 0.51 -10.98
C GLU A 87 -37.14 1.17 -12.22
N SER A 88 -36.73 0.36 -13.20
CA SER A 88 -36.09 0.81 -14.45
C SER A 88 -36.89 1.87 -15.19
N SER A 89 -38.23 1.81 -15.14
CA SER A 89 -39.14 2.79 -15.75
C SER A 89 -39.05 4.19 -15.11
N ARG A 90 -38.62 4.28 -13.85
CA ARG A 90 -38.54 5.52 -13.04
C ARG A 90 -37.13 6.01 -12.80
N LEU A 91 -36.11 5.28 -13.24
CA LEU A 91 -34.69 5.61 -13.02
C LEU A 91 -34.32 7.02 -13.47
N GLU A 92 -34.73 7.42 -14.68
CA GLU A 92 -34.37 8.72 -15.27
C GLU A 92 -35.16 9.90 -14.66
N SER A 93 -36.35 9.65 -14.12
CA SER A 93 -37.06 10.64 -13.29
C SER A 93 -36.39 10.80 -11.92
N ALA A 94 -36.00 9.69 -11.29
CA ALA A 94 -35.32 9.69 -10.00
C ALA A 94 -33.96 10.42 -10.08
N ARG A 95 -33.16 10.16 -11.12
CA ARG A 95 -31.90 10.88 -11.36
C ARG A 95 -32.11 12.38 -11.54
N ARG A 96 -33.10 12.79 -12.33
CA ARG A 96 -33.39 14.21 -12.53
C ARG A 96 -33.82 14.91 -11.24
N SER A 97 -34.65 14.24 -10.43
CA SER A 97 -35.07 14.74 -9.10
C SER A 97 -33.86 14.93 -8.17
N LEU A 98 -33.00 13.92 -8.05
CA LEU A 98 -31.81 14.00 -7.19
C LEU A 98 -30.77 15.00 -7.69
N ALA A 99 -30.66 15.21 -9.01
CA ALA A 99 -29.83 16.25 -9.62
C ALA A 99 -30.31 17.65 -9.23
N GLN A 100 -31.62 17.88 -9.27
CA GLN A 100 -32.23 19.17 -8.86
C GLN A 100 -32.03 19.45 -7.37
N GLY A 101 -31.98 18.40 -6.54
CA GLY A 101 -31.66 18.51 -5.12
C GLY A 101 -30.17 18.64 -4.80
N GLY A 102 -29.27 18.57 -5.80
CA GLY A 102 -27.82 18.57 -5.59
C GLY A 102 -27.28 17.32 -4.88
N LEU A 103 -28.08 16.25 -4.80
CA LEU A 103 -27.79 15.04 -4.03
C LEU A 103 -26.99 13.98 -4.83
N LEU A 104 -26.76 14.21 -6.12
CA LEU A 104 -25.99 13.31 -7.00
C LEU A 104 -24.47 13.53 -7.00
N ASN A 105 -23.95 14.49 -6.25
CA ASN A 105 -22.56 14.94 -6.42
C ASN A 105 -21.59 14.51 -5.29
N LYS A 106 -21.95 13.49 -4.49
CA LYS A 106 -21.16 13.10 -3.31
C LYS A 106 -20.95 11.59 -3.10
N SER A 107 -21.38 10.73 -4.00
CA SER A 107 -21.12 9.29 -3.92
C SER A 107 -20.04 8.86 -4.92
N ASN A 108 -18.82 8.65 -4.41
CA ASN A 108 -17.76 7.77 -4.92
C ASN A 108 -17.82 7.32 -6.41
N ASP A 109 -17.07 8.00 -7.27
CA ASP A 109 -15.85 7.50 -7.94
C ASP A 109 -15.78 6.06 -8.52
N ALA A 110 -16.92 5.42 -8.86
CA ALA A 110 -16.94 4.05 -9.38
C ALA A 110 -17.97 3.79 -10.48
N ASN A 111 -18.04 4.66 -11.50
CA ASN A 111 -18.58 4.31 -12.83
C ASN A 111 -18.32 5.45 -13.84
N GLU A 112 -17.10 5.55 -14.35
CA GLU A 112 -16.80 6.32 -15.59
C GLU A 112 -16.02 5.48 -16.62
N ASP A 113 -16.18 4.15 -16.58
CA ASP A 113 -15.84 3.30 -17.72
C ASP A 113 -17.08 3.20 -18.63
N GLY A 114 -17.13 4.04 -19.66
CA GLY A 114 -18.09 3.89 -20.76
C GLY A 114 -18.99 5.08 -21.08
N GLY A 115 -18.43 6.29 -21.13
CA GLY A 115 -19.09 7.46 -21.71
C GLY A 115 -18.44 7.89 -23.02
N LEU A 116 -18.61 7.09 -24.08
CA LEU A 116 -18.59 7.63 -25.45
C LEU A 116 -19.68 8.72 -25.49
N PHE A 117 -19.40 9.88 -26.09
CA PHE A 117 -20.26 11.09 -26.15
C PHE A 117 -19.96 12.17 -25.09
N GLY A 118 -18.91 12.93 -25.38
CA GLY A 118 -18.60 14.22 -24.75
C GLY A 118 -17.59 14.98 -25.60
N GLY A 119 -17.96 15.30 -26.84
CA GLY A 119 -17.17 16.16 -27.72
C GLY A 119 -17.10 17.58 -27.17
N GLY A 120 -15.99 17.93 -26.54
CA GLY A 120 -15.65 19.27 -26.09
C GLY A 120 -14.15 19.32 -25.86
N ALA A 121 -13.47 20.30 -26.47
CA ALA A 121 -12.03 20.45 -26.54
C ALA A 121 -11.28 19.90 -25.30
N LEU A 122 -10.50 18.83 -25.49
CA LEU A 122 -9.56 18.33 -24.48
C LEU A 122 -8.51 19.42 -24.27
N ASN A 123 -8.75 20.30 -23.29
CA ASN A 123 -7.71 21.18 -22.79
C ASN A 123 -6.58 20.27 -22.32
N SER A 124 -5.34 20.51 -22.78
CA SER A 124 -4.16 19.73 -22.38
C SER A 124 -4.01 19.59 -20.87
N ARG A 125 -4.56 20.54 -20.11
CA ARG A 125 -4.65 20.53 -18.65
C ARG A 125 -5.56 19.42 -18.11
N ASP A 126 -6.72 19.18 -18.73
CA ASP A 126 -7.66 18.14 -18.29
C ASP A 126 -7.10 16.75 -18.58
N LEU A 127 -6.35 16.59 -19.68
CA LEU A 127 -5.62 15.37 -19.98
C LEU A 127 -4.54 15.09 -18.92
N ALA A 128 -3.72 16.09 -18.58
CA ALA A 128 -2.67 15.96 -17.56
C ALA A 128 -3.23 15.61 -16.16
N ILE A 129 -4.39 16.16 -15.79
CA ILE A 129 -5.05 15.81 -14.52
C ILE A 129 -5.53 14.36 -14.53
N ARG A 130 -6.11 13.89 -15.65
CA ARG A 130 -6.56 12.49 -15.79
C ARG A 130 -5.39 11.52 -15.74
N GLU A 131 -4.28 11.85 -16.40
CA GLU A 131 -3.06 11.03 -16.36
C GLU A 131 -2.45 10.99 -14.96
N ALA A 132 -2.41 12.13 -14.25
CA ALA A 132 -1.94 12.16 -12.88
C ALA A 132 -2.78 11.31 -11.94
N ARG A 133 -4.12 11.36 -12.02
CA ARG A 133 -5.01 10.49 -11.21
C ARG A 133 -4.80 8.99 -11.49
N LYS A 134 -4.53 8.62 -12.75
CA LYS A 134 -4.17 7.23 -13.09
C LYS A 134 -2.82 6.84 -12.49
N ALA A 135 -1.84 7.74 -12.53
CA ALA A 135 -0.54 7.54 -11.93
C ALA A 135 -0.63 7.42 -10.40
N GLU A 136 -1.45 8.23 -9.73
CA GLU A 136 -1.74 8.15 -8.29
C GLU A 136 -2.21 6.74 -7.90
N LYS A 137 -3.30 6.25 -8.51
CA LYS A 137 -3.84 4.91 -8.22
C LYS A 137 -2.82 3.79 -8.46
N ARG A 138 -2.04 3.89 -9.55
CA ARG A 138 -0.99 2.91 -9.86
C ARG A 138 0.12 2.95 -8.82
N LEU A 139 0.54 4.13 -8.37
CA LEU A 139 1.58 4.29 -7.36
C LEU A 139 1.11 3.82 -5.99
N GLU A 140 -0.14 4.09 -5.61
CA GLU A 140 -0.72 3.58 -4.37
C GLU A 140 -0.68 2.05 -4.32
N ALA A 141 -1.05 1.39 -5.43
CA ALA A 141 -0.94 -0.06 -5.57
C ALA A 141 0.52 -0.53 -5.50
N ILE A 142 1.43 0.06 -6.27
CA ILE A 142 2.86 -0.31 -6.26
C ILE A 142 3.46 -0.17 -4.86
N LEU A 143 3.18 0.95 -4.17
CA LEU A 143 3.74 1.21 -2.86
C LEU A 143 3.23 0.19 -1.82
N THR A 144 1.95 -0.18 -1.89
CA THR A 144 1.34 -1.11 -0.93
C THR A 144 1.68 -2.57 -1.24
N ASP A 145 1.76 -2.93 -2.52
CA ASP A 145 2.00 -4.32 -2.96
C ASP A 145 3.48 -4.70 -2.96
N THR A 146 4.39 -3.73 -3.18
CA THR A 146 5.83 -4.00 -3.33
C THR A 146 6.59 -3.83 -2.02
N PHE A 147 6.22 -2.86 -1.18
CA PHE A 147 6.93 -2.59 0.07
C PHE A 147 6.20 -3.20 1.26
N GLU A 148 6.73 -4.32 1.78
CA GLU A 148 6.11 -5.07 2.90
C GLU A 148 5.92 -4.24 4.19
N PHE A 149 6.74 -3.21 4.38
CA PHE A 149 6.70 -2.33 5.55
C PHE A 149 5.62 -1.24 5.44
N ILE A 150 4.96 -1.09 4.28
CA ILE A 150 3.85 -0.16 4.05
C ILE A 150 2.53 -0.91 4.21
N GLU A 151 1.66 -0.42 5.09
CA GLU A 151 0.32 -0.96 5.29
C GLU A 151 -0.69 -0.32 4.33
N THR A 152 -0.63 1.01 4.22
CA THR A 152 -1.48 1.78 3.32
C THR A 152 -0.69 2.99 2.82
N ALA A 153 -0.79 3.31 1.54
CA ALA A 153 -0.25 4.54 0.97
C ALA A 153 -1.34 5.30 0.20
N LYS A 154 -1.35 6.62 0.33
CA LYS A 154 -2.11 7.55 -0.50
C LYS A 154 -1.16 8.52 -1.17
N VAL A 155 -1.31 8.69 -2.48
CA VAL A 155 -0.42 9.52 -3.29
C VAL A 155 -1.25 10.59 -3.97
N SER A 156 -0.85 11.86 -3.81
CA SER A 156 -1.42 12.99 -4.53
C SER A 156 -0.35 13.67 -5.37
N ILE A 157 -0.62 13.82 -6.66
CA ILE A 157 0.28 14.40 -7.65
C ILE A 157 -0.33 15.72 -8.14
N THR A 158 0.47 16.78 -8.07
CA THR A 158 0.18 18.05 -8.73
C THR A 158 0.99 18.12 -10.02
N PRO A 159 0.36 18.04 -11.20
CA PRO A 159 1.05 18.10 -12.49
C PRO A 159 1.80 19.41 -12.67
N GLY A 160 2.99 19.32 -13.28
CA GLY A 160 3.76 20.50 -13.67
C GLY A 160 3.09 21.30 -14.78
N VAL A 161 3.35 22.61 -14.81
CA VAL A 161 2.90 23.48 -15.92
C VAL A 161 4.08 23.71 -16.86
N LYS A 162 4.02 23.10 -18.05
CA LYS A 162 5.00 23.30 -19.12
C LYS A 162 4.82 24.72 -19.70
N SER A 163 5.85 25.56 -19.57
CA SER A 163 5.90 26.91 -20.13
C SER A 163 7.19 27.08 -20.94
N TYR A 164 7.10 27.70 -22.12
CA TYR A 164 8.26 28.00 -22.97
C TYR A 164 9.22 29.02 -22.34
N ALA A 165 8.71 29.89 -21.45
CA ALA A 165 9.53 30.78 -20.64
C ALA A 165 9.98 30.06 -19.36
N ARG A 166 11.31 29.94 -19.15
CA ARG A 166 11.92 29.30 -17.97
C ARG A 166 11.41 29.89 -16.65
N SER A 167 11.03 31.17 -16.62
CA SER A 167 10.51 31.86 -15.44
C SER A 167 9.12 31.39 -14.98
N ASN A 168 8.31 30.82 -15.88
CA ASN A 168 6.95 30.38 -15.60
C ASN A 168 6.78 28.85 -15.56
N ARG A 169 7.87 28.08 -15.66
CA ARG A 169 7.82 26.62 -15.52
C ARG A 169 7.64 26.28 -14.05
N ARG A 170 6.59 25.52 -13.73
CA ARG A 170 6.37 24.95 -12.39
C ARG A 170 6.60 23.43 -12.48
N PRO A 171 7.59 22.87 -11.78
CA PRO A 171 7.83 21.42 -11.78
C PRO A 171 6.65 20.69 -11.13
N ALA A 172 6.51 19.40 -11.41
CA ALA A 172 5.52 18.57 -10.74
C ALA A 172 5.86 18.42 -9.25
N LYS A 173 4.83 18.21 -8.43
CA LYS A 173 4.97 17.97 -6.98
C LYS A 173 4.16 16.75 -6.59
N ALA A 174 4.61 16.04 -5.56
CA ALA A 174 3.86 14.92 -5.01
C ALA A 174 3.83 14.96 -3.48
N ALA A 175 2.70 14.56 -2.91
CA ALA A 175 2.52 14.33 -1.49
C ALA A 175 2.11 12.87 -1.27
N VAL A 176 2.83 12.17 -0.40
CA VAL A 176 2.61 10.78 -0.06
C VAL A 176 2.27 10.71 1.42
N VAL A 177 1.09 10.19 1.73
CA VAL A 177 0.69 9.88 3.11
C VAL A 177 0.70 8.38 3.24
N LEU A 178 1.53 7.84 4.14
CA LEU A 178 1.66 6.40 4.33
C LEU A 178 1.47 5.99 5.78
N LYS A 179 1.05 4.75 5.98
CA LYS A 179 1.03 4.06 7.27
C LYS A 179 2.04 2.94 7.20
N ALA A 180 3.05 2.97 8.06
CA ALA A 180 4.04 1.91 8.15
C ALA A 180 3.59 0.86 9.19
N ARG A 181 3.92 -0.42 8.95
CA ARG A 181 3.69 -1.52 9.91
C ARG A 181 4.63 -1.47 11.14
N GLY A 182 5.50 -0.46 11.21
CA GLY A 182 6.48 -0.22 12.27
C GLY A 182 7.21 1.11 12.05
N GLY A 183 8.41 1.24 12.61
CA GLY A 183 9.30 2.36 12.27
C GLY A 183 9.81 2.23 10.83
N MET A 184 9.90 3.35 10.12
CA MET A 184 10.49 3.40 8.77
C MET A 184 11.91 3.97 8.84
N SER A 185 12.87 3.30 8.21
CA SER A 185 14.23 3.80 8.10
C SER A 185 14.33 4.91 7.04
N ARG A 186 15.37 5.74 7.14
CA ARG A 186 15.58 6.82 6.16
C ARG A 186 15.80 6.29 4.74
N TYR A 187 16.48 5.16 4.60
CA TYR A 187 16.65 4.47 3.32
C TYR A 187 15.31 4.02 2.71
N GLN A 188 14.38 3.55 3.54
CA GLN A 188 13.03 3.18 3.09
C GLN A 188 12.24 4.41 2.63
N ILE A 189 12.31 5.52 3.38
CA ILE A 189 11.68 6.79 3.01
C ILE A 189 12.23 7.30 1.66
N ASP A 190 13.55 7.26 1.49
CA ASP A 190 14.23 7.71 0.27
C ASP A 190 13.92 6.81 -0.93
N SER A 191 13.79 5.49 -0.70
CA SER A 191 13.35 4.54 -1.72
C SER A 191 11.94 4.87 -2.21
N VAL A 192 11.00 5.13 -1.29
CA VAL A 192 9.63 5.53 -1.65
C VAL A 192 9.64 6.82 -2.47
N ALA A 193 10.42 7.83 -2.05
CA ALA A 193 10.54 9.09 -2.78
C ALA A 193 11.08 8.90 -4.20
N HIS A 194 12.11 8.07 -4.39
CA HIS A 194 12.68 7.77 -5.71
C HIS A 194 11.72 6.98 -6.59
N THR A 195 11.01 6.00 -6.03
CA THR A 195 9.99 5.23 -6.78
C THR A 195 8.90 6.17 -7.29
N VAL A 196 8.38 7.06 -6.44
CA VAL A 196 7.35 8.04 -6.83
C VAL A 196 7.87 9.02 -7.88
N ALA A 197 9.09 9.56 -7.69
CA ALA A 197 9.69 10.46 -8.65
C ALA A 197 9.93 9.81 -10.02
N SER A 198 10.35 8.54 -10.05
CA SER A 198 10.60 7.81 -11.29
C SER A 198 9.34 7.50 -12.11
N ALA A 199 8.18 7.51 -11.45
CA ALA A 199 6.90 7.14 -12.07
C ALA A 199 6.16 8.34 -12.68
N VAL A 200 6.60 9.58 -12.44
CA VAL A 200 5.90 10.80 -12.86
C VAL A 200 6.85 11.68 -13.68
N GLU A 201 6.37 12.16 -14.83
CA GLU A 201 7.17 13.07 -15.67
C GLU A 201 7.40 14.41 -14.95
N ASP A 202 8.62 14.94 -15.03
CA ASP A 202 9.01 16.24 -14.47
C ASP A 202 8.85 16.36 -12.93
N LEU A 203 8.91 15.22 -12.23
CA LEU A 203 8.94 15.14 -10.77
C LEU A 203 10.34 14.71 -10.29
N SER A 204 10.98 15.54 -9.46
CA SER A 204 12.22 15.15 -8.78
C SER A 204 11.94 14.60 -7.39
N ALA A 205 12.81 13.72 -6.88
CA ALA A 205 12.68 13.13 -5.54
C ALA A 205 12.72 14.18 -4.41
N ASP A 206 13.28 15.36 -4.67
CA ASP A 206 13.29 16.51 -3.75
C ASP A 206 11.95 17.25 -3.71
N GLN A 207 11.05 17.04 -4.68
CA GLN A 207 9.70 17.61 -4.71
C GLN A 207 8.63 16.65 -4.17
N VAL A 208 9.04 15.55 -3.53
CA VAL A 208 8.15 14.56 -2.90
C VAL A 208 8.14 14.77 -1.39
N ALA A 209 6.98 15.15 -0.86
CA ALA A 209 6.73 15.20 0.57
C ALA A 209 6.15 13.87 1.06
N ILE A 210 6.68 13.32 2.14
CA ILE A 210 6.22 12.06 2.73
C ILE A 210 5.83 12.31 4.19
N SER A 211 4.62 11.93 4.56
CA SER A 211 4.12 12.02 5.94
C SER A 211 3.48 10.71 6.40
N ASP A 212 3.51 10.50 7.72
CA ASP A 212 2.78 9.44 8.38
C ASP A 212 1.31 9.85 8.60
N THR A 213 0.39 8.88 8.60
CA THR A 213 -0.99 9.02 9.08
C THR A 213 -1.14 9.72 10.45
N ARG A 214 -0.10 9.68 11.30
CA ARG A 214 -0.05 10.41 12.58
C ARG A 214 0.24 11.91 12.45
N GLY A 215 0.43 12.43 11.24
CA GLY A 215 0.77 13.83 10.98
C GLY A 215 2.26 14.17 11.15
N ILE A 216 3.12 13.16 11.31
CA ILE A 216 4.57 13.35 11.38
C ILE A 216 5.11 13.43 9.95
N VAL A 217 5.80 14.53 9.63
CA VAL A 217 6.50 14.68 8.34
C VAL A 217 7.78 13.85 8.39
N LEU A 218 7.88 12.86 7.50
CA LEU A 218 9.04 11.98 7.38
C LEU A 218 10.07 12.53 6.38
N ARG A 219 9.59 13.20 5.33
CA ARG A 219 10.41 13.90 4.32
C ARG A 219 9.65 15.10 3.81
N SER A 220 10.33 16.23 3.65
CA SER A 220 9.77 17.44 3.02
C SER A 220 10.80 18.03 2.06
N PRO A 221 10.37 18.61 0.92
CA PRO A 221 11.22 19.38 0.03
C PRO A 221 12.10 20.42 0.74
N ASP A 222 11.55 21.04 1.79
CA ASP A 222 12.25 22.05 2.59
C ASP A 222 13.28 21.44 3.56
N MET A 223 13.07 20.18 3.98
CA MET A 223 14.02 19.42 4.82
C MET A 223 15.13 18.75 3.99
N THR A 224 14.89 18.55 2.68
CA THR A 224 15.88 18.03 1.73
C THR A 224 16.61 19.14 0.96
N ALA A 225 16.28 20.42 1.22
CA ALA A 225 17.06 21.52 0.69
C ALA A 225 18.53 21.33 1.11
N PRO A 226 19.50 21.39 0.18
CA PRO A 226 20.91 21.28 0.52
C PRO A 226 21.28 22.44 1.46
N GLY A 227 21.30 22.16 2.76
CA GLY A 227 21.49 23.19 3.79
C GLY A 227 20.64 23.11 5.05
N ASP A 228 19.72 22.13 5.25
CA ASP A 228 19.15 21.87 6.59
C ASP A 228 20.05 20.91 7.40
N PRO A 229 20.83 21.40 8.38
CA PRO A 229 21.97 20.69 8.94
C PRO A 229 21.65 19.82 10.17
N ARG A 230 20.37 19.57 10.50
CA ARG A 230 20.01 19.00 11.82
C ARG A 230 19.70 17.51 11.86
N ALA A 231 19.26 16.88 10.76
CA ALA A 231 18.90 15.46 10.74
C ALA A 231 19.93 14.54 10.02
N PRO A 232 20.34 14.79 8.76
CA PRO A 232 21.30 13.91 8.07
C PRO A 232 22.70 13.92 8.69
N ASN A 233 23.08 15.04 9.28
CA ASN A 233 24.41 15.24 9.86
C ASN A 233 24.60 14.45 11.16
N LEU A 234 23.56 14.34 11.98
CA LEU A 234 23.62 13.60 13.24
C LEU A 234 23.69 12.09 13.00
N GLU A 235 22.95 11.58 12.02
CA GLU A 235 22.99 10.16 11.66
C GLU A 235 24.36 9.76 11.10
N TYR A 236 24.92 10.58 10.19
CA TYR A 236 26.28 10.33 9.69
C TYR A 236 27.33 10.41 10.81
N GLN A 237 27.20 11.38 11.71
CA GLN A 237 28.07 11.48 12.88
C GLN A 237 27.97 10.22 13.75
N ALA A 238 26.77 9.76 14.08
CA ALA A 238 26.55 8.56 14.89
C ALA A 238 27.07 7.28 14.21
N GLN A 239 26.89 7.14 12.89
CA GLN A 239 27.45 6.02 12.13
C GLN A 239 28.98 6.03 12.15
N LEU A 240 29.60 7.20 12.00
CA LEU A 240 31.05 7.35 12.03
C LEU A 240 31.60 7.05 13.43
N GLU A 241 30.96 7.57 14.48
CA GLU A 241 31.29 7.27 15.88
C GLU A 241 31.18 5.77 16.18
N ALA A 242 30.11 5.12 15.73
CA ALA A 242 29.91 3.68 15.89
C ALA A 242 30.97 2.86 15.14
N GLN A 243 31.27 3.22 13.89
CA GLN A 243 32.28 2.55 13.09
C GLN A 243 33.67 2.63 13.76
N LYS A 244 34.06 3.83 14.21
CA LYS A 244 35.34 4.08 14.87
C LYS A 244 35.43 3.39 16.23
N THR A 245 34.34 3.40 16.98
CA THR A 245 34.22 2.67 18.25
C THR A 245 34.38 1.17 18.02
N MET A 246 33.68 0.60 17.04
CA MET A 246 33.74 -0.83 16.73
C MET A 246 35.13 -1.25 16.26
N GLN A 247 35.79 -0.44 15.43
CA GLN A 247 37.16 -0.69 14.96
C GLN A 247 38.16 -0.73 16.13
N ALA A 248 38.05 0.22 17.08
CA ALA A 248 38.90 0.21 18.26
C ALA A 248 38.58 -0.97 19.19
N GLN A 249 37.30 -1.25 19.41
CA GLN A 249 36.83 -2.32 20.28
C GLN A 249 37.27 -3.70 19.77
N ASP A 250 37.08 -4.02 18.49
CA ASP A 250 37.47 -5.31 17.90
C ASP A 250 38.99 -5.56 18.00
N LEU A 251 39.80 -4.52 17.84
CA LEU A 251 41.26 -4.63 18.04
C LEU A 251 41.62 -4.90 19.50
N MET A 252 40.94 -4.26 20.44
CA MET A 252 41.18 -4.49 21.87
C MET A 252 40.71 -5.88 22.30
N ASP A 253 39.52 -6.32 21.86
CA ASP A 253 38.96 -7.62 22.18
C ASP A 253 39.82 -8.77 21.64
N ARG A 254 40.39 -8.63 20.43
CA ARG A 254 41.31 -9.64 19.87
C ARG A 254 42.66 -9.70 20.59
N SER A 255 43.11 -8.58 21.14
CA SER A 255 44.43 -8.50 21.78
C SER A 255 44.39 -8.91 23.26
N PHE A 256 43.31 -8.57 23.96
CA PHE A 256 43.20 -8.73 25.42
C PHE A 256 42.04 -9.63 25.87
N GLY A 257 41.19 -10.07 24.94
CA GLY A 257 39.97 -10.82 25.23
C GLY A 257 38.74 -9.91 25.39
N PRO A 258 37.54 -10.48 25.25
CA PRO A 258 36.30 -9.71 25.31
C PRO A 258 36.13 -9.05 26.68
N ASN A 259 35.56 -7.84 26.67
CA ASN A 259 35.14 -7.10 27.86
C ASN A 259 36.27 -6.69 28.85
N ARG A 260 37.54 -6.72 28.41
CA ARG A 260 38.68 -6.23 29.21
C ARG A 260 39.00 -4.75 29.00
N VAL A 261 38.58 -4.22 27.85
CA VAL A 261 38.76 -2.82 27.49
C VAL A 261 37.46 -2.38 26.82
N SER A 262 36.89 -1.26 27.26
CA SER A 262 35.71 -0.66 26.63
C SER A 262 36.07 0.69 26.05
N VAL A 263 35.95 0.84 24.73
CA VAL A 263 36.28 2.08 24.02
C VAL A 263 35.00 2.80 23.58
N LYS A 264 35.00 4.13 23.64
CA LYS A 264 33.99 5.00 23.03
C LYS A 264 34.68 6.14 22.30
N VAL A 265 34.19 6.43 21.10
CA VAL A 265 34.69 7.51 20.25
C VAL A 265 33.57 8.51 20.01
N SER A 266 33.84 9.79 20.25
CA SER A 266 32.97 10.90 19.86
C SER A 266 33.67 11.75 18.80
N VAL A 267 32.92 12.18 17.78
CA VAL A 267 33.45 12.87 16.62
C VAL A 267 32.69 14.17 16.39
N GLU A 268 33.39 15.29 16.37
CA GLU A 268 32.86 16.59 15.96
C GLU A 268 33.14 16.80 14.48
N LEU A 269 32.09 17.00 13.68
CA LEU A 269 32.19 17.20 12.23
C LEU A 269 31.99 18.67 11.84
N ASN A 270 32.78 19.15 10.87
CA ASN A 270 32.57 20.44 10.25
C ASN A 270 31.73 20.29 8.97
N TRP A 271 30.52 20.85 8.99
CA TRP A 271 29.56 20.81 7.88
C TRP A 271 29.66 22.00 6.92
N THR A 272 30.66 22.86 7.10
CA THR A 272 30.84 24.05 6.26
C THR A 272 31.28 23.64 4.87
N ARG A 273 30.46 23.94 3.86
CA ARG A 273 30.86 23.86 2.45
C ARG A 273 31.63 25.12 2.08
N GLN A 274 32.84 24.97 1.55
CA GLN A 274 33.66 26.09 1.11
C GLN A 274 34.04 25.90 -0.35
N GLU A 275 33.93 26.97 -1.13
CA GLU A 275 34.39 27.01 -2.52
C GLU A 275 35.58 27.97 -2.59
N VAL A 276 36.78 27.42 -2.81
CA VAL A 276 38.01 28.19 -2.92
C VAL A 276 38.36 28.29 -4.40
N LYS A 277 38.17 29.48 -4.97
CA LYS A 277 38.67 29.83 -6.30
C LYS A 277 40.03 30.51 -6.15
N LYS A 278 41.11 29.82 -6.54
CA LYS A 278 42.46 30.37 -6.60
C LYS A 278 42.80 30.68 -8.06
N THR A 279 43.14 31.93 -8.34
CA THR A 279 43.65 32.35 -9.64
C THR A 279 45.11 32.74 -9.46
N GLU A 280 46.01 31.96 -10.06
CA GLU A 280 47.45 32.21 -9.98
C GLU A 280 47.96 32.74 -11.32
N PHE A 281 48.67 33.87 -11.25
CA PHE A 281 49.26 34.53 -12.41
C PHE A 281 50.75 34.18 -12.45
N ASP A 282 51.19 33.59 -13.55
CA ASP A 282 52.61 33.37 -13.81
C ASP A 282 53.19 34.64 -14.48
N PRO A 283 54.03 35.43 -13.78
CA PRO A 283 54.62 36.65 -14.35
C PRO A 283 55.70 36.35 -15.40
N ASP A 284 56.29 35.14 -15.41
CA ASP A 284 57.40 34.77 -16.27
C ASP A 284 56.92 34.20 -17.60
N SER A 285 55.73 33.57 -17.63
CA SER A 285 55.08 33.14 -18.87
C SER A 285 54.20 34.25 -19.47
N SER A 286 54.80 35.38 -19.83
CA SER A 286 54.11 36.45 -20.54
C SER A 286 54.28 36.33 -22.06
N VAL A 287 53.18 36.35 -22.81
CA VAL A 287 53.20 36.42 -24.27
C VAL A 287 52.76 37.81 -24.69
N THR A 288 53.62 38.55 -25.40
CA THR A 288 53.26 39.84 -25.98
C THR A 288 52.27 39.61 -27.12
N VAL A 289 51.05 40.14 -26.98
CA VAL A 289 49.99 40.00 -27.98
C VAL A 289 50.02 41.15 -28.97
N ASP A 290 50.39 42.35 -28.54
CA ASP A 290 50.52 43.51 -29.41
C ASP A 290 51.70 44.39 -28.98
N ARG A 291 52.46 44.86 -29.96
CA ARG A 291 53.61 45.74 -29.75
C ARG A 291 53.57 46.86 -30.80
N MET A 292 53.15 48.04 -30.37
CA MET A 292 53.15 49.24 -31.20
C MET A 292 54.41 50.06 -30.90
N LYS A 293 55.30 50.15 -31.88
CA LYS A 293 56.51 50.98 -31.83
C LYS A 293 56.27 52.23 -32.69
N THR A 294 56.28 53.40 -32.07
CA THR A 294 56.18 54.68 -32.79
C THR A 294 57.50 55.42 -32.66
N GLU A 295 58.22 55.56 -33.77
CA GLU A 295 59.45 56.35 -33.86
C GLU A 295 59.16 57.71 -34.49
N HIS A 296 59.51 58.80 -33.81
CA HIS A 296 59.53 60.14 -34.38
C HIS A 296 60.99 60.55 -34.61
N SER A 297 61.33 60.89 -35.85
CA SER A 297 62.63 61.44 -36.24
C SER A 297 62.41 62.76 -36.95
N LYS A 298 62.88 63.86 -36.38
CA LYS A 298 62.88 65.18 -37.03
C LYS A 298 64.32 65.52 -37.45
N GLN A 299 64.57 65.63 -38.74
CA GLN A 299 65.82 66.19 -39.28
C GLN A 299 65.61 67.67 -39.59
N THR A 300 66.39 68.55 -38.97
CA THR A 300 66.40 70.00 -39.26
C THR A 300 67.51 70.30 -40.27
N PRO A 301 67.22 70.90 -41.45
CA PRO A 301 68.27 71.24 -42.43
C PRO A 301 68.97 72.57 -42.12
N THR A 302 70.31 72.56 -42.07
CA THR A 302 71.18 73.68 -41.72
C THR A 302 71.37 74.67 -42.89
N ARG A 303 71.10 75.96 -42.66
CA ARG A 303 71.32 77.07 -43.64
C ARG A 303 72.60 77.84 -43.26
N VAL A 304 73.54 77.97 -44.20
CA VAL A 304 74.82 78.69 -44.02
C VAL A 304 74.67 80.18 -44.42
N PRO A 305 75.03 81.17 -43.58
CA PRO A 305 75.19 82.56 -44.00
C PRO A 305 76.67 82.98 -44.02
N GLY A 306 77.14 83.54 -45.15
CA GLY A 306 78.49 84.07 -45.32
C GLY A 306 78.63 85.56 -44.98
N GLY A 307 79.82 85.97 -44.52
CA GLY A 307 80.22 87.38 -44.39
C GLY A 307 81.16 87.67 -43.19
N ARG A 308 82.43 87.97 -43.48
CA ARG A 308 83.54 88.42 -42.59
C ARG A 308 83.57 89.98 -42.51
N PRO A 309 84.52 90.65 -41.81
CA PRO A 309 85.04 90.50 -40.42
C PRO A 309 85.20 91.87 -39.69
N SER A 310 85.80 91.85 -38.48
CA SER A 310 86.41 92.98 -37.71
C SER A 310 85.46 93.77 -36.80
N THR A 311 85.76 94.20 -35.57
CA THR A 311 87.02 94.38 -34.80
C THR A 311 86.81 94.12 -33.30
N ALA A 312 87.88 93.65 -32.66
CA ALA A 312 88.30 93.73 -31.23
C ALA A 312 87.32 94.30 -30.17
N ALA A 313 87.08 93.53 -29.09
CA ALA A 313 87.88 93.65 -27.85
C ALA A 313 87.28 92.83 -26.68
N VAL A 314 88.10 91.90 -26.15
CA VAL A 314 88.40 91.71 -24.72
C VAL A 314 87.22 91.41 -23.77
N ASN A 315 87.00 90.13 -23.44
CA ASN A 315 87.34 89.53 -22.12
C ASN A 315 86.62 88.19 -21.85
N ASN A 316 87.39 87.30 -21.21
CA ASN A 316 86.98 86.17 -20.38
C ASN A 316 86.09 85.06 -20.99
N GLY A 317 86.79 83.99 -21.38
CA GLY A 317 86.76 82.79 -20.55
C GLY A 317 85.50 81.93 -20.65
N ALA A 318 85.33 81.26 -21.79
CA ALA A 318 85.01 79.83 -21.83
C ALA A 318 85.11 79.39 -23.29
N ASN A 319 85.76 78.26 -23.53
CA ASN A 319 85.73 77.56 -24.81
C ASN A 319 84.26 77.36 -25.23
N SER A 320 83.78 78.22 -26.12
CA SER A 320 82.73 77.87 -27.06
C SER A 320 83.40 77.16 -28.21
N ASP A 321 83.65 75.85 -28.07
CA ASP A 321 83.65 75.02 -29.26
C ASP A 321 82.18 74.81 -29.61
N ALA A 322 81.67 75.70 -30.45
CA ALA A 322 80.40 75.56 -31.13
C ALA A 322 80.55 74.41 -32.13
N GLY A 323 80.65 73.19 -31.60
CA GLY A 323 80.42 71.97 -32.32
C GLY A 323 79.01 72.05 -32.86
N THR A 324 78.90 72.24 -34.17
CA THR A 324 77.67 72.08 -34.95
C THR A 324 77.26 70.60 -34.85
N GLY A 325 76.69 70.24 -33.70
CA GLY A 325 76.09 68.93 -33.47
C GLY A 325 74.70 68.94 -34.08
N ASN A 326 74.50 68.13 -35.12
CA ASN A 326 73.17 67.78 -35.59
C ASN A 326 72.37 67.23 -34.39
N ALA A 327 71.45 68.02 -33.84
CA ALA A 327 70.49 67.54 -32.87
C ALA A 327 69.46 66.67 -33.61
N ASN A 328 69.76 65.38 -33.72
CA ASN A 328 68.77 64.38 -34.11
C ASN A 328 67.91 64.07 -32.89
N ASP A 329 66.79 64.77 -32.72
CA ASP A 329 65.77 64.39 -31.74
C ASP A 329 65.06 63.13 -32.24
N LYS A 330 65.51 61.97 -31.75
CA LYS A 330 64.85 60.68 -31.96
C LYS A 330 64.11 60.30 -30.68
N SER A 331 62.77 60.37 -30.72
CA SER A 331 61.91 59.86 -29.65
C SER A 331 61.26 58.56 -30.10
N THR A 332 61.41 57.51 -29.29
CA THR A 332 60.80 56.20 -29.52
C THR A 332 59.86 55.90 -28.36
N THR A 333 58.56 55.76 -28.64
CA THR A 333 57.58 55.27 -27.67
C THR A 333 57.19 53.85 -28.04
N VAL A 334 57.32 52.93 -27.09
CA VAL A 334 56.91 51.53 -27.23
C VAL A 334 55.74 51.29 -26.29
N LYS A 335 54.58 50.89 -26.85
CA LYS A 335 53.45 50.35 -26.08
C LYS A 335 53.39 48.86 -26.31
N GLU A 336 53.35 48.08 -25.24
CA GLU A 336 53.31 46.63 -25.28
C GLU A 336 52.13 46.12 -24.44
N THR A 337 51.28 45.30 -25.05
CA THR A 337 50.18 44.61 -24.36
C THR A 337 50.59 43.14 -24.18
N LYS A 338 50.73 42.71 -22.92
CA LYS A 338 51.12 41.34 -22.57
C LYS A 338 49.92 40.57 -22.00
N ASN A 339 49.73 39.34 -22.47
CA ASN A 339 48.83 38.38 -21.83
C ASN A 339 49.65 37.45 -20.94
N PHE A 340 49.15 37.20 -19.73
CA PHE A 340 49.73 36.27 -18.77
C PHE A 340 48.97 34.95 -18.81
N ASN A 341 49.68 33.84 -18.67
CA ASN A 341 49.03 32.56 -18.49
C ASN A 341 48.36 32.53 -17.11
N THR A 342 47.10 32.11 -17.08
CA THR A 342 46.32 32.06 -15.84
C THR A 342 46.00 30.61 -15.53
N VAL A 343 46.39 30.15 -14.35
CA VAL A 343 45.96 28.85 -13.83
C VAL A 343 44.82 29.11 -12.85
N GLU A 344 43.60 28.73 -13.25
CA GLU A 344 42.45 28.72 -12.35
C GLU A 344 42.33 27.36 -11.67
N SER A 345 42.43 27.35 -10.34
CA SER A 345 42.17 26.20 -9.49
C SER A 345 40.87 26.43 -8.73
N GLN A 346 39.87 25.57 -8.96
CA GLN A 346 38.63 25.55 -8.20
C GLN A 346 38.64 24.32 -7.29
N VAL A 347 38.71 24.55 -5.97
CA VAL A 347 38.60 23.50 -4.96
C VAL A 347 37.27 23.65 -4.26
N VAL A 348 36.42 22.63 -4.40
CA VAL A 348 35.14 22.54 -3.68
C VAL A 348 35.34 21.63 -2.48
N GLU A 349 35.40 22.21 -1.29
CA GLU A 349 35.42 21.46 -0.05
C GLU A 349 34.00 21.09 0.36
N LEU A 350 33.70 19.80 0.29
CA LEU A 350 32.46 19.22 0.80
C LEU A 350 32.50 19.17 2.33
N GLY A 351 31.36 19.47 2.98
CA GLY A 351 31.21 19.32 4.42
C GLY A 351 31.29 17.85 4.86
N GLY A 352 31.56 17.63 6.14
CA GLY A 352 31.72 16.29 6.73
C GLY A 352 33.16 15.91 7.10
N LYS A 353 34.10 16.86 7.04
CA LYS A 353 35.46 16.65 7.57
C LYS A 353 35.42 16.56 9.11
N ILE A 354 36.23 15.66 9.68
CA ILE A 354 36.41 15.57 11.12
C ILE A 354 37.11 16.84 11.61
N LYS A 355 36.44 17.58 12.48
CA LYS A 355 36.97 18.78 13.14
C LYS A 355 37.75 18.41 14.39
N ARG A 356 37.24 17.45 15.17
CA ARG A 356 37.87 16.96 16.40
C ARG A 356 37.34 15.58 16.74
N MET A 357 38.18 14.76 17.35
CA MET A 357 37.81 13.45 17.86
C MET A 357 38.22 13.33 19.32
N THR A 358 37.33 12.76 20.13
CA THR A 358 37.60 12.47 21.53
C THR A 358 37.40 10.98 21.76
N VAL A 359 38.41 10.33 22.31
CA VAL A 359 38.39 8.90 22.60
C VAL A 359 38.48 8.71 24.09
N SER A 360 37.53 7.96 24.64
CA SER A 360 37.52 7.56 26.04
C SER A 360 37.58 6.04 26.10
N ALA A 361 38.53 5.51 26.85
CA ALA A 361 38.66 4.08 27.05
C ALA A 361 38.73 3.75 28.53
N VAL A 362 38.02 2.68 28.93
CA VAL A 362 38.13 2.13 30.28
C VAL A 362 38.83 0.77 30.15
N VAL A 363 39.85 0.56 30.97
CA VAL A 363 40.73 -0.60 30.94
C VAL A 363 40.62 -1.34 32.26
N ASP A 364 40.53 -2.67 32.23
CA ASP A 364 40.53 -3.49 33.43
C ASP A 364 41.80 -3.28 34.28
N GLU A 365 41.67 -3.43 35.60
CA GLU A 365 42.77 -3.26 36.55
C GLU A 365 43.93 -4.25 36.29
N SER A 366 43.66 -5.43 35.73
CA SER A 366 44.72 -6.39 35.35
C SER A 366 45.67 -5.90 34.26
N LEU A 367 45.26 -4.88 33.48
CA LEU A 367 46.02 -4.30 32.39
C LEU A 367 46.58 -2.91 32.74
N ALA A 368 46.49 -2.48 34.00
CA ALA A 368 46.91 -1.17 34.48
C ALA A 368 48.39 -0.83 34.16
N THR A 369 49.27 -1.83 34.06
CA THR A 369 50.69 -1.62 33.72
C THR A 369 50.96 -1.40 32.22
N GLN A 370 49.99 -1.70 31.35
CA GLN A 370 50.13 -1.59 29.88
C GLN A 370 49.29 -0.43 29.29
N VAL A 371 48.80 0.48 30.14
CA VAL A 371 47.87 1.56 29.75
C VAL A 371 48.46 2.46 28.66
N ASP A 372 49.76 2.76 28.71
CA ASP A 372 50.41 3.60 27.68
C ASP A 372 50.49 2.93 26.31
N ASP A 373 50.73 1.62 26.27
CA ASP A 373 50.75 0.85 25.03
C ASP A 373 49.34 0.73 24.45
N ILE A 374 48.35 0.45 25.31
CA ILE A 374 46.92 0.44 24.93
C ILE A 374 46.52 1.79 24.36
N LYS A 375 46.92 2.90 25.01
CA LYS A 375 46.67 4.26 24.53
C LYS A 375 47.20 4.47 23.11
N ARG A 376 48.43 4.04 22.82
CA ARG A 376 49.05 4.17 21.49
C ARG A 376 48.33 3.33 20.43
N VAL A 377 47.94 2.10 20.77
CA VAL A 377 47.22 1.22 19.84
C VAL A 377 45.84 1.79 19.51
N ILE A 378 45.09 2.26 20.53
CA ILE A 378 43.80 2.92 20.32
C ILE A 378 43.96 4.18 19.47
N ALA A 379 44.97 5.00 19.74
CA ALA A 379 45.22 6.22 18.98
C ALA A 379 45.45 5.96 17.49
N ASN A 380 46.26 4.94 17.17
CA ASN A 380 46.53 4.54 15.79
C ASN A 380 45.32 3.87 15.11
N ALA A 381 44.56 3.07 15.85
CA ALA A 381 43.38 2.38 15.33
C ALA A 381 42.29 3.35 14.87
N VAL A 382 42.04 4.38 15.68
CA VAL A 382 40.99 5.37 15.39
C VAL A 382 41.50 6.44 14.40
N GLY A 383 42.81 6.68 14.37
CA GLY A 383 43.47 7.68 13.52
C GLY A 383 43.46 9.07 14.16
N LEU A 384 43.84 9.14 15.44
CA LEU A 384 43.98 10.39 16.18
C LEU A 384 45.11 11.26 15.59
N ASP A 385 44.89 12.56 15.55
CA ASP A 385 45.85 13.57 15.10
C ASP A 385 46.03 14.66 16.17
N GLU A 386 47.03 14.46 17.04
CA GLU A 386 47.28 15.25 18.26
C GLU A 386 48.39 16.31 18.13
N PRO A 387 48.69 16.82 16.92
CA PRO A 387 48.69 18.29 16.90
C PRO A 387 47.92 18.91 15.75
N GLY A 388 47.61 18.17 14.68
CA GLY A 388 46.96 18.74 13.50
C GLY A 388 45.50 19.09 13.73
N ARG A 389 44.74 18.16 14.34
CA ARG A 389 43.29 18.27 14.51
C ARG A 389 42.86 18.65 15.92
N GLY A 390 43.74 18.52 16.91
CA GLY A 390 43.44 18.83 18.31
C GLY A 390 42.55 17.76 18.96
N ASP A 391 42.76 16.50 18.57
CA ASP A 391 42.08 15.37 19.18
C ASP A 391 42.55 15.10 20.61
N SER A 392 41.77 14.33 21.37
CA SER A 392 42.12 13.93 22.73
C SER A 392 41.80 12.47 23.03
N ILE A 393 42.69 11.82 23.78
CA ILE A 393 42.46 10.47 24.31
C ILE A 393 42.68 10.38 25.83
N GLU A 394 41.66 9.87 26.53
CA GLU A 394 41.70 9.60 27.98
C GLU A 394 41.45 8.13 28.28
N LEU A 395 42.31 7.55 29.13
CA LEU A 395 42.18 6.18 29.62
C LEU A 395 41.93 6.19 31.13
N LEU A 396 40.92 5.44 31.56
CA LEU A 396 40.62 5.18 32.97
C LEU A 396 40.86 3.70 33.26
N SER A 397 41.60 3.38 34.33
CA SER A 397 41.66 2.01 34.83
C SER A 397 40.59 1.79 35.90
N ALA A 398 39.76 0.77 35.72
CA ALA A 398 38.70 0.41 36.65
C ALA A 398 38.45 -1.11 36.62
N LYS A 399 38.05 -1.69 37.76
CA LYS A 399 37.70 -3.11 37.84
C LYS A 399 36.47 -3.41 36.97
N MET A 400 36.62 -4.27 35.96
CA MET A 400 35.53 -4.68 35.08
C MET A 400 35.00 -6.08 35.45
N ASP A 401 33.68 -6.25 35.35
CA ASP A 401 33.04 -7.56 35.49
C ASP A 401 33.18 -8.30 34.15
N VAL A 402 34.26 -9.08 34.03
CA VAL A 402 34.49 -9.93 32.86
C VAL A 402 33.74 -11.23 33.09
N PRO A 403 32.64 -11.52 32.34
CA PRO A 403 31.94 -12.78 32.50
C PRO A 403 32.89 -13.92 32.13
N GLU A 404 33.05 -14.86 33.06
CA GLU A 404 33.70 -16.13 32.81
C GLU A 404 32.95 -16.82 31.67
N VAL A 405 33.69 -17.17 30.60
CA VAL A 405 33.11 -17.62 29.33
C VAL A 405 32.24 -18.85 29.62
N ALA A 406 30.91 -18.70 29.53
CA ALA A 406 30.00 -19.81 29.73
C ALA A 406 30.20 -20.81 28.58
N ASP A 407 30.60 -22.02 28.92
CA ASP A 407 30.88 -23.09 27.97
C ASP A 407 29.69 -23.30 27.03
N LEU A 408 29.96 -23.23 25.72
CA LEU A 408 29.02 -23.42 24.60
C LEU A 408 28.32 -24.80 24.60
N ASP A 409 28.70 -25.69 25.51
CA ASP A 409 28.11 -27.01 25.69
C ASP A 409 26.74 -26.96 26.38
N SER A 410 26.47 -25.92 27.18
CA SER A 410 25.20 -25.75 27.91
C SER A 410 23.99 -25.45 27.00
N GLU A 411 24.21 -24.88 25.81
CA GLU A 411 23.16 -24.57 24.83
C GLU A 411 22.77 -25.78 23.97
N LYS A 412 23.67 -26.77 23.83
CA LYS A 412 23.37 -28.04 23.14
C LYS A 412 22.51 -28.97 23.99
N ASP A 413 22.79 -29.07 25.28
CA ASP A 413 22.06 -29.95 26.20
C ASP A 413 20.59 -29.51 26.38
N SER A 414 20.33 -28.20 26.35
CA SER A 414 18.98 -27.64 26.44
C SER A 414 18.17 -27.87 25.15
N ALA A 415 18.81 -27.82 23.97
CA ALA A 415 18.18 -28.13 22.69
C ALA A 415 17.81 -29.62 22.55
N GLU A 416 18.68 -30.54 22.99
CA GLU A 416 18.39 -31.99 22.97
C GLU A 416 17.24 -32.36 23.91
N SER A 417 17.14 -31.67 25.05
CA SER A 417 16.06 -31.84 26.02
C SER A 417 14.68 -31.48 25.44
N MET A 418 14.59 -30.37 24.69
CA MET A 418 13.35 -29.92 24.06
C MET A 418 12.92 -30.83 22.90
N ALA A 419 13.87 -31.35 22.11
CA ALA A 419 13.60 -32.29 21.03
C ALA A 419 13.01 -33.62 21.55
N LYS A 420 13.52 -34.12 22.69
CA LYS A 420 13.03 -35.35 23.31
C LYS A 420 11.63 -35.20 23.89
N MET A 421 11.30 -34.01 24.42
CA MET A 421 9.97 -33.69 24.95
C MET A 421 8.92 -33.60 23.84
N MET A 422 9.29 -33.09 22.66
CA MET A 422 8.41 -32.99 21.50
C MET A 422 8.01 -34.36 20.94
N GLN A 423 8.91 -35.36 20.96
CA GLN A 423 8.59 -36.73 20.53
C GLN A 423 7.56 -37.42 21.45
N TRP A 424 7.61 -37.18 22.77
CA TRP A 424 6.65 -37.79 23.70
C TRP A 424 5.25 -37.15 23.63
N ALA A 425 5.16 -35.90 23.18
CA ALA A 425 3.88 -35.22 22.98
C ALA A 425 3.02 -35.87 21.89
N GLU A 426 3.63 -36.37 20.81
CA GLU A 426 2.92 -37.07 19.73
C GLU A 426 2.31 -38.40 20.21
N PHE A 427 3.06 -39.18 21.00
CA PHE A 427 2.53 -40.40 21.61
C PHE A 427 1.38 -40.12 22.59
N GLY A 428 1.45 -39.01 23.33
CA GLY A 428 0.36 -38.55 24.20
C GLY A 428 -0.93 -38.26 23.42
N LEU A 429 -0.81 -37.63 22.25
CA LEU A 429 -1.95 -37.31 21.39
C LEU A 429 -2.63 -38.57 20.82
N TYR A 430 -1.87 -39.56 20.37
CA TYR A 430 -2.42 -40.84 19.90
C TYR A 430 -3.09 -41.64 21.01
N GLY A 431 -2.53 -41.61 22.23
CA GLY A 431 -3.16 -42.23 23.40
C GLY A 431 -4.53 -41.63 23.71
N LEU A 432 -4.65 -40.30 23.63
CA LEU A 432 -5.90 -39.57 23.89
C LEU A 432 -6.97 -39.86 22.82
N LEU A 433 -6.58 -39.93 21.54
CA LEU A 433 -7.45 -40.33 20.43
C LEU A 433 -7.95 -41.77 20.58
N GLY A 434 -7.07 -42.71 20.97
CA GLY A 434 -7.44 -44.10 21.21
C GLY A 434 -8.46 -44.25 22.35
N LEU A 435 -8.29 -43.48 23.43
CA LEU A 435 -9.21 -43.45 24.56
C LEU A 435 -10.59 -42.88 24.17
N GLY A 436 -10.62 -41.84 23.32
CA GLY A 436 -11.84 -41.30 22.74
C GLY A 436 -12.59 -42.30 21.86
N PHE A 437 -11.87 -43.06 21.03
CA PHE A 437 -12.45 -44.12 20.19
C PHE A 437 -13.06 -45.24 21.03
N LEU A 438 -12.34 -45.71 22.06
CA LEU A 438 -12.84 -46.73 22.98
C LEU A 438 -14.12 -46.27 23.69
N PHE A 439 -14.15 -45.03 24.16
CA PHE A 439 -15.33 -44.45 24.80
C PHE A 439 -16.53 -44.36 23.85
N PHE A 440 -16.29 -43.97 22.59
CA PHE A 440 -17.32 -43.88 21.55
C PHE A 440 -17.90 -45.27 21.21
N SER A 441 -17.05 -46.28 21.04
CA SER A 441 -17.48 -47.66 20.75
C SER A 441 -18.29 -48.29 21.89
N ILE A 442 -17.91 -48.05 23.15
CA ILE A 442 -18.70 -48.52 24.30
C ILE A 442 -20.07 -47.83 24.31
N ARG A 443 -20.13 -46.54 23.97
CA ARG A 443 -21.37 -45.77 23.95
C ARG A 443 -22.31 -46.21 22.83
N THR A 444 -21.79 -46.53 21.65
CA THR A 444 -22.60 -47.02 20.51
C THR A 444 -23.15 -48.42 20.76
N VAL A 445 -22.36 -49.33 21.35
CA VAL A 445 -22.82 -50.68 21.69
C VAL A 445 -23.91 -50.64 22.77
N LYS A 446 -23.77 -49.80 23.81
CA LYS A 446 -24.82 -49.63 24.83
C LYS A 446 -26.14 -49.10 24.24
N LYS A 447 -26.07 -48.17 23.28
CA LYS A 447 -27.27 -47.69 22.57
C LYS A 447 -27.90 -48.76 21.69
N ALA A 448 -27.09 -49.57 21.00
CA ALA A 448 -27.58 -50.67 20.18
C ALA A 448 -28.29 -51.74 21.03
N GLN A 449 -27.77 -52.06 22.22
CA GLN A 449 -28.40 -53.00 23.15
C GLN A 449 -29.70 -52.45 23.77
N ALA A 450 -29.81 -51.14 23.99
CA ALA A 450 -31.04 -50.51 24.47
C ALA A 450 -32.17 -50.62 23.42
N ASN A 451 -31.86 -50.32 22.15
CA ASN A 451 -32.83 -50.45 21.06
C ASN A 451 -33.25 -51.90 20.81
N LEU A 452 -32.34 -52.87 21.01
CA LEU A 452 -32.66 -54.29 20.87
C LEU A 452 -33.58 -54.79 22.00
N ARG A 453 -33.44 -54.25 23.21
CA ARG A 453 -34.33 -54.54 24.35
C ARG A 453 -35.73 -53.98 24.12
N GLU A 454 -35.83 -52.76 23.59
CA GLU A 454 -37.10 -52.12 23.27
C GLU A 454 -37.89 -52.90 22.20
N VAL A 455 -37.19 -53.44 21.19
CA VAL A 455 -37.79 -54.32 20.17
C VAL A 455 -38.19 -55.69 20.74
N LEU A 456 -37.41 -56.24 21.69
CA LEU A 456 -37.73 -57.52 22.33
C LEU A 456 -38.89 -57.42 23.33
N GLU A 457 -39.03 -56.29 24.04
CA GLU A 457 -40.18 -55.99 24.91
C GLU A 457 -41.47 -55.78 24.11
N THR A 458 -41.41 -55.10 22.96
CA THR A 458 -42.55 -54.99 22.02
C THR A 458 -43.00 -56.35 21.48
N SER A 459 -42.09 -57.34 21.40
CA SER A 459 -42.42 -58.70 20.93
C SER A 459 -42.95 -59.62 22.03
N LEU A 460 -42.94 -59.20 23.29
CA LEU A 460 -43.38 -60.00 24.46
C LEU A 460 -44.67 -59.46 25.11
N GLU A 461 -45.33 -58.48 24.50
CA GLU A 461 -46.71 -58.14 24.88
C GLU A 461 -47.67 -59.28 24.44
N PRO A 462 -48.51 -59.80 25.35
CA PRO A 462 -49.45 -60.87 25.03
C PRO A 462 -50.51 -60.37 24.01
N PRO A 463 -50.99 -61.24 23.11
CA PRO A 463 -51.95 -60.84 22.08
C PRO A 463 -53.22 -60.27 22.71
N LYS A 464 -53.67 -59.12 22.21
CA LYS A 464 -54.99 -58.57 22.50
C LYS A 464 -56.06 -59.60 22.17
N GLU A 465 -56.95 -59.77 23.14
CA GLU A 465 -58.12 -60.62 23.20
C GLU A 465 -58.90 -60.65 21.87
N VAL A 466 -58.89 -61.82 21.22
CA VAL A 466 -59.77 -62.16 20.12
C VAL A 466 -61.03 -62.73 20.73
N GLU A 467 -62.16 -62.01 20.62
CA GLU A 467 -63.48 -62.56 20.90
C GLU A 467 -63.70 -63.79 20.01
N THR A 468 -63.83 -64.95 20.64
CA THR A 468 -64.22 -66.21 19.99
C THR A 468 -65.60 -66.08 19.35
N PRO A 469 -65.79 -66.37 18.05
CA PRO A 469 -67.12 -66.61 17.51
C PRO A 469 -67.72 -67.85 18.19
N ARG A 470 -68.90 -67.68 18.79
CA ARG A 470 -69.74 -68.77 19.31
C ARG A 470 -69.98 -69.83 18.23
N GLU A 471 -69.77 -71.10 18.58
CA GLU A 471 -70.37 -72.22 17.86
C GLU A 471 -71.90 -72.07 17.88
N LEU A 472 -72.48 -71.83 16.71
CA LEU A 472 -73.92 -71.85 16.48
C LEU A 472 -74.36 -73.32 16.30
N THR A 473 -75.30 -73.75 17.14
CA THR A 473 -75.94 -75.08 17.04
C THR A 473 -76.73 -75.17 15.72
N ILE A 474 -76.87 -76.37 15.16
CA ILE A 474 -77.51 -76.65 13.85
C ILE A 474 -78.92 -76.04 13.70
N GLU A 475 -79.62 -75.73 14.80
CA GLU A 475 -80.92 -75.06 14.79
C GLU A 475 -80.86 -73.58 14.35
N GLU A 476 -79.73 -72.90 14.51
CA GLU A 476 -79.59 -71.47 14.14
C GLU A 476 -79.15 -71.29 12.67
N GLN A 477 -78.54 -72.32 12.06
CA GLN A 477 -78.25 -72.35 10.60
C GLN A 477 -79.53 -72.47 9.73
N ILE A 478 -80.63 -73.00 10.28
CA ILE A 478 -81.93 -73.09 9.58
C ILE A 478 -82.64 -71.72 9.58
N ILE A 479 -82.41 -70.88 10.60
CA ILE A 479 -82.98 -69.54 10.68
C ILE A 479 -82.21 -68.55 9.79
N GLU A 480 -80.89 -68.72 9.64
CA GLU A 480 -80.08 -67.84 8.79
C GLU A 480 -80.19 -68.16 7.28
N SER A 481 -80.39 -69.42 6.91
CA SER A 481 -80.62 -69.82 5.51
C SER A 481 -81.99 -69.40 4.95
N THR A 482 -82.93 -69.01 5.81
CA THR A 482 -84.26 -68.50 5.38
C THR A 482 -84.24 -67.00 5.05
N LYS A 483 -83.16 -66.29 5.38
CA LYS A 483 -83.08 -64.82 5.22
C LYS A 483 -82.30 -64.35 3.98
N LYS A 484 -81.69 -65.24 3.20
CA LYS A 484 -80.75 -64.83 2.12
C LYS A 484 -81.05 -65.30 0.70
N ASP A 485 -81.85 -66.33 0.46
CA ASP A 485 -82.25 -66.73 -0.91
C ASP A 485 -83.64 -67.42 -0.93
N SER A 486 -84.68 -66.71 -1.36
CA SER A 486 -86.05 -67.23 -1.44
C SER A 486 -86.29 -68.22 -2.58
N GLU A 487 -85.32 -68.48 -3.46
CA GLU A 487 -85.51 -69.38 -4.60
C GLU A 487 -84.92 -70.79 -4.43
N LEU A 488 -84.10 -71.03 -3.39
CA LEU A 488 -83.51 -72.35 -3.12
C LEU A 488 -84.28 -73.16 -2.06
N ALA A 489 -85.01 -72.49 -1.16
CA ALA A 489 -85.89 -73.14 -0.17
C ALA A 489 -87.05 -73.92 -0.81
N GLY A 490 -87.53 -73.50 -1.99
CA GLY A 490 -88.63 -74.17 -2.68
C GLY A 490 -88.27 -75.53 -3.28
N ARG A 491 -86.99 -75.78 -3.61
CA ARG A 491 -86.55 -77.06 -4.21
C ARG A 491 -86.26 -78.12 -3.16
N SER A 492 -85.75 -77.73 -1.99
CA SER A 492 -85.52 -78.64 -0.86
C SER A 492 -86.84 -79.09 -0.20
N LEU A 493 -87.83 -78.20 -0.08
CA LEU A 493 -89.15 -78.57 0.46
C LEU A 493 -89.93 -79.54 -0.45
N ARG A 494 -89.83 -79.37 -1.79
CA ARG A 494 -90.50 -80.29 -2.75
C ARG A 494 -89.89 -81.69 -2.76
N ARG A 495 -88.58 -81.80 -2.50
CA ARG A 495 -87.89 -83.09 -2.40
C ARG A 495 -88.27 -83.83 -1.12
N TRP A 496 -88.36 -83.11 -0.01
CA TRP A 496 -88.74 -83.69 1.28
C TRP A 496 -90.20 -84.16 1.32
N LEU A 497 -91.12 -83.43 0.68
CA LEU A 497 -92.54 -83.80 0.62
C LEU A 497 -92.84 -85.03 -0.27
N TYR A 498 -91.94 -85.42 -1.18
CA TYR A 498 -92.09 -86.63 -2.01
C TYR A 498 -91.32 -87.85 -1.48
N GLU A 499 -90.33 -87.66 -0.60
CA GLU A 499 -89.58 -88.77 0.02
C GLU A 499 -90.25 -89.28 1.32
N GLY A 500 -91.14 -88.50 1.95
CA GLY A 500 -91.83 -88.85 3.20
C GLY A 500 -93.15 -89.62 3.07
N ALA A 501 -93.51 -90.10 1.88
CA ALA A 501 -94.79 -90.78 1.63
C ALA A 501 -94.66 -92.26 1.17
N THR A 502 -93.46 -92.85 1.26
CA THR A 502 -93.25 -94.29 1.01
C THR A 502 -92.34 -94.91 2.07
N GLU A 503 -92.66 -94.70 3.34
CA GLU A 503 -92.38 -95.67 4.41
C GLU A 503 -93.60 -95.74 5.34
N ALA A 504 -94.67 -96.36 4.80
CA ALA A 504 -95.67 -97.15 5.50
C ALA A 504 -96.22 -98.19 4.52
#